data_AF-A0A7C5Y4F9-F1
#
_entry.id   AF-A0A7C5Y4F9-F1
#
_cell.length_a   1.000
_cell.length_b   1.000
_cell.length_c   1.000
_cell.angle_alpha   90.00
_cell.angle_beta   90.00
_cell.angle_gamma   90.00
#
_symmetry.space_group_name_H-M   'P 1'
#
loop_
_entity.id
_entity.type
_entity.pdbx_description
1 polymer ?
#
loop_
_entity_poly.entity_id
_entity_poly.type
_entity_poly.pdbx_seq_one_letter_code
_entity_poly.pdbx_strand_id
1 'polypeptide(L)'
;MKVVSLRLIDENGLRVDGRKPDELRKLRIEVGVLEKTDGSAYVELGGTKIYAGVIGPREVHPKHLELPDRAVINCRYHMASFSVDERKPLGMTRREIELSKVLREAVETVVFLEEFPRMMIDIFVEVIQADGGTRTAGITAASLALADAGVPMADLIAAVAVG
;
A
#
# COMPACT_ATOMS: atom_id res chain seq x y z
N MET A 1 11.56 33.77 3.70
CA MET A 1 12.09 32.67 4.54
C MET A 1 13.44 32.26 3.96
N LYS A 2 14.51 32.23 4.76
CA LYS A 2 15.80 31.68 4.31
C LYS A 2 15.58 30.20 4.00
N VAL A 3 15.78 29.80 2.76
CA VAL A 3 15.91 28.39 2.39
C VAL A 3 17.24 27.93 2.98
N VAL A 4 17.20 27.42 4.21
CA VAL A 4 18.36 26.77 4.80
C VAL A 4 18.52 25.47 4.02
N SER A 5 19.61 25.35 3.26
CA SER A 5 19.92 24.11 2.54
C SER A 5 20.16 23.01 3.56
N LEU A 6 19.18 22.12 3.70
CA LEU A 6 19.29 20.99 4.61
C LEU A 6 20.40 20.06 4.10
N ARG A 7 21.42 19.79 4.91
CA ARG A 7 22.49 18.84 4.57
C ARG A 7 21.94 17.43 4.78
N LEU A 8 21.77 16.66 3.71
CA LEU A 8 21.15 15.33 3.77
C LEU A 8 22.07 14.24 4.35
N ILE A 9 23.38 14.43 4.22
CA ILE A 9 24.43 13.57 4.77
C ILE A 9 25.42 14.45 5.55
N ASP A 10 25.66 14.11 6.81
CA ASP A 10 26.60 14.81 7.68
C ASP A 10 28.07 14.44 7.39
N GLU A 11 28.99 15.02 8.14
CA GLU A 11 30.44 14.77 7.97
C GLU A 11 30.87 13.36 8.40
N ASN A 12 30.02 12.66 9.17
CA ASN A 12 30.22 11.30 9.62
C ASN A 12 29.58 10.27 8.67
N GLY A 13 28.97 10.72 7.56
CA GLY A 13 28.26 9.86 6.61
C GLY A 13 26.88 9.41 7.07
N LEU A 14 26.33 10.03 8.12
CA LEU A 14 25.00 9.76 8.66
C LEU A 14 23.94 10.63 8.00
N ARG A 15 22.74 10.06 7.85
CA ARG A 15 21.56 10.75 7.32
C ARG A 15 20.95 11.67 8.36
N VAL A 16 19.99 12.50 7.91
CA VAL A 16 19.23 13.45 8.76
C VAL A 16 18.56 12.84 9.99
N ASP A 17 18.25 11.54 9.96
CA ASP A 17 17.61 10.78 11.03
C ASP A 17 18.61 9.87 11.78
N GLY A 18 19.91 10.06 11.56
CA GLY A 18 20.99 9.33 12.22
C GLY A 18 21.30 7.94 11.64
N ARG A 19 20.60 7.53 10.58
CA ARG A 19 20.82 6.22 9.92
C ARG A 19 22.01 6.23 8.99
N LYS A 20 22.60 5.04 8.77
CA LYS A 20 23.55 4.81 7.68
C LYS A 20 22.86 4.73 6.31
N PRO A 21 23.58 4.90 5.18
CA PRO A 21 23.00 4.78 3.83
C PRO A 21 22.35 3.42 3.54
N ASP A 22 22.86 2.34 4.12
CA ASP A 22 22.42 0.95 3.97
C ASP A 22 21.42 0.49 5.05
N GLU A 23 21.05 1.38 5.98
CA GLU A 23 20.20 1.05 7.11
C GLU A 23 18.72 1.34 6.83
N LEU A 24 17.86 0.32 7.00
CA LEU A 24 16.41 0.46 6.88
C LEU A 24 15.80 1.24 8.06
N ARG A 25 14.65 1.86 7.82
CA ARG A 25 13.83 2.42 8.91
C ARG A 25 13.26 1.30 9.77
N LYS A 26 12.93 1.63 11.03
CA LYS A 26 12.23 0.70 11.93
C LYS A 26 10.93 0.20 11.28
N LEU A 27 10.77 -1.12 11.22
CA LEU A 27 9.62 -1.80 10.63
C LEU A 27 8.77 -2.46 11.73
N ARG A 28 7.45 -2.30 11.66
CA ARG A 28 6.47 -3.06 12.44
C ARG A 28 5.33 -3.49 11.51
N ILE A 29 4.94 -4.75 11.62
CA ILE A 29 3.91 -5.37 10.79
C ILE A 29 2.95 -6.11 11.71
N GLU A 30 1.65 -5.95 11.49
CA GLU A 30 0.58 -6.72 12.14
C GLU A 30 -0.44 -7.13 11.08
N VAL A 31 -0.93 -8.37 11.12
CA VAL A 31 -1.95 -8.91 10.19
C VAL A 31 -3.22 -9.24 10.97
N GLY A 32 -4.37 -9.31 10.31
CA GLY A 32 -5.66 -9.58 10.97
C GLY A 32 -6.11 -8.44 11.91
N VAL A 33 -5.73 -7.19 11.62
CA VAL A 33 -6.00 -6.01 12.45
C VAL A 33 -7.42 -5.44 12.30
N LEU A 34 -8.16 -5.82 11.24
CA LEU A 34 -9.53 -5.40 10.99
C LEU A 34 -10.47 -6.61 10.95
N GLU A 35 -11.46 -6.64 11.85
CA GLU A 35 -12.38 -7.78 12.00
C GLU A 35 -13.41 -7.92 10.87
N LYS A 36 -13.67 -6.85 10.11
CA LYS A 36 -14.75 -6.79 9.11
C LYS A 36 -14.31 -7.06 7.67
N THR A 37 -13.01 -7.27 7.47
CA THR A 37 -12.42 -7.57 6.17
C THR A 37 -12.05 -9.05 6.12
N ASP A 38 -12.01 -9.63 4.92
CA ASP A 38 -11.57 -11.01 4.75
C ASP A 38 -10.09 -11.16 5.10
N GLY A 39 -9.30 -10.11 4.86
CA GLY A 39 -7.93 -10.00 5.37
C GLY A 39 -7.48 -8.55 5.55
N SER A 40 -6.51 -8.33 6.42
CA SER A 40 -6.01 -7.00 6.74
C SER A 40 -4.57 -6.98 7.21
N ALA A 41 -3.94 -5.81 7.08
CA ALA A 41 -2.60 -5.59 7.60
C ALA A 41 -2.41 -4.14 8.04
N TYR A 42 -1.60 -3.96 9.08
CA TYR A 42 -1.01 -2.69 9.49
C TYR A 42 0.49 -2.76 9.27
N VAL A 43 1.02 -1.75 8.56
CA VAL A 43 2.46 -1.62 8.30
C VAL A 43 2.93 -0.25 8.75
N GLU A 44 3.98 -0.25 9.56
CA GLU A 44 4.67 0.94 10.03
C GLU A 44 6.15 0.87 9.64
N LEU A 45 6.61 1.87 8.88
CA LEU A 45 7.99 2.00 8.43
C LEU A 45 8.51 3.39 8.75
N GLY A 46 9.26 3.51 9.85
CA GLY A 46 9.62 4.81 10.42
C GLY A 46 8.38 5.58 10.85
N GLY A 47 8.18 6.80 10.34
CA GLY A 47 6.97 7.58 10.59
C GLY A 47 5.78 7.22 9.69
N THR A 48 5.97 6.39 8.66
CA THR A 48 4.90 6.04 7.72
C THR A 48 4.03 4.93 8.29
N LYS A 49 2.72 5.15 8.41
CA LYS A 49 1.74 4.21 8.97
C LYS A 49 0.58 3.98 8.00
N ILE A 50 0.31 2.73 7.69
CA ILE A 50 -0.65 2.33 6.66
C ILE A 50 -1.48 1.15 7.14
N TYR A 51 -2.78 1.21 6.86
CA TYR A 51 -3.67 0.06 6.94
C TYR A 51 -4.02 -0.42 5.53
N ALA A 52 -4.08 -1.74 5.37
CA ALA A 52 -4.63 -2.38 4.19
C ALA A 52 -5.76 -3.32 4.60
N GLY A 53 -6.81 -3.37 3.79
CA GLY A 53 -7.94 -4.28 3.96
C GLY A 53 -8.32 -4.90 2.62
N VAL A 54 -8.65 -6.18 2.63
CA VAL A 54 -9.08 -6.96 1.47
C VAL A 54 -10.50 -7.43 1.70
N ILE A 55 -11.32 -7.31 0.66
CA ILE A 55 -12.69 -7.84 0.63
C ILE A 55 -12.85 -8.69 -0.62
N GLY A 56 -13.35 -9.90 -0.45
CA GLY A 56 -13.52 -10.89 -1.50
C GLY A 56 -12.53 -12.05 -1.41
N PRO A 57 -12.61 -13.02 -2.34
CA PRO A 57 -13.34 -12.93 -3.62
C PRO A 57 -14.87 -12.89 -3.48
N ARG A 58 -15.53 -11.98 -4.20
CA ARG A 58 -17.01 -11.85 -4.23
C ARG A 58 -17.54 -11.71 -5.66
N GLU A 59 -18.82 -12.02 -5.90
CA GLU A 59 -19.40 -11.86 -7.25
C GLU A 59 -19.29 -10.40 -7.73
N VAL A 60 -18.89 -10.22 -8.98
CA VAL A 60 -18.70 -8.89 -9.56
C VAL A 60 -20.03 -8.14 -9.62
N HIS A 61 -20.04 -6.92 -9.11
CA HIS A 61 -21.16 -6.00 -9.26
C HIS A 61 -20.64 -4.59 -9.58
N PRO A 62 -21.08 -3.95 -10.68
CA PRO A 62 -22.04 -4.41 -11.70
C PRO A 62 -21.48 -5.44 -12.71
N LYS A 63 -22.35 -6.32 -13.24
CA LYS A 63 -21.97 -7.49 -14.08
C LYS A 63 -21.22 -7.18 -15.39
N HIS A 64 -21.30 -5.96 -15.91
CA HIS A 64 -20.57 -5.61 -17.15
C HIS A 64 -19.05 -5.44 -16.93
N LEU A 65 -18.60 -5.34 -15.68
CA LEU A 65 -17.17 -5.34 -15.32
C LEU A 65 -16.60 -6.75 -15.17
N GLU A 66 -17.46 -7.77 -15.20
CA GLU A 66 -17.10 -9.17 -15.00
C GLU A 66 -16.16 -9.65 -16.10
N LEU A 67 -15.11 -10.38 -15.70
CA LEU A 67 -14.22 -11.07 -16.61
C LEU A 67 -14.53 -12.58 -16.54
N PRO A 68 -14.81 -13.25 -17.67
CA PRO A 68 -15.27 -14.64 -17.67
C PRO A 68 -14.17 -15.64 -17.30
N ASP A 69 -12.92 -15.27 -17.47
CA ASP A 69 -11.71 -16.09 -17.38
C ASP A 69 -10.88 -15.83 -16.12
N ARG A 70 -11.10 -14.71 -15.43
CA ARG A 70 -10.27 -14.29 -14.28
C ARG A 70 -10.99 -13.35 -13.32
N ALA A 71 -10.43 -13.15 -12.14
CA ALA A 71 -10.89 -12.14 -11.20
C ALA A 71 -10.59 -10.71 -11.67
N VAL A 72 -11.44 -9.79 -11.23
CA VAL A 72 -11.23 -8.35 -11.34
C VAL A 72 -10.57 -7.86 -10.04
N ILE A 73 -9.36 -7.31 -10.13
CA ILE A 73 -8.74 -6.61 -9.00
C ILE A 73 -9.17 -5.15 -9.00
N ASN A 74 -9.75 -4.70 -7.90
CA ASN A 74 -10.05 -3.29 -7.68
C ASN A 74 -9.20 -2.77 -6.52
N CYS A 75 -8.32 -1.81 -6.80
CA CYS A 75 -7.45 -1.22 -5.79
C CYS A 75 -7.82 0.24 -5.55
N ARG A 76 -7.83 0.64 -4.27
CA ARG A 76 -7.93 2.03 -3.86
C ARG A 76 -6.81 2.37 -2.90
N TYR A 77 -5.86 3.17 -3.36
CA TYR A 77 -4.88 3.83 -2.53
C TYR A 77 -5.40 5.21 -2.15
N HIS A 78 -5.46 5.51 -0.86
CA HIS A 78 -5.92 6.79 -0.35
C HIS A 78 -5.08 7.26 0.83
N MET A 79 -4.88 8.57 0.91
CA MET A 79 -4.20 9.25 1.99
C MET A 79 -5.22 10.06 2.79
N ALA A 80 -5.30 9.80 4.09
CA ALA A 80 -6.14 10.56 4.99
C ALA A 80 -5.71 12.04 4.97
N SER A 81 -6.67 12.96 5.11
CA SER A 81 -6.39 14.41 5.03
C SER A 81 -5.38 14.90 6.06
N PHE A 82 -5.26 14.22 7.20
CA PHE A 82 -4.33 14.51 8.29
C PHE A 82 -3.01 13.73 8.19
N SER A 83 -2.82 12.89 7.16
CA SER A 83 -1.64 12.03 7.05
C SER A 83 -0.36 12.77 6.66
N VAL A 84 -0.48 14.02 6.22
CA VAL A 84 0.60 14.87 5.69
C VAL A 84 0.67 16.17 6.49
N ASP A 85 1.84 16.83 6.48
CA ASP A 85 2.07 18.07 7.24
C ASP A 85 1.11 19.19 6.83
N GLU A 86 0.90 19.38 5.53
CA GLU A 86 -0.11 20.29 5.00
C GLU A 86 -1.37 19.50 4.64
N ARG A 87 -2.50 19.87 5.25
CA ARG A 87 -3.77 19.16 5.08
C ARG A 87 -4.10 18.95 3.61
N LYS A 88 -4.21 17.67 3.21
CA LYS A 88 -4.65 17.28 1.87
C LYS A 88 -6.15 17.59 1.66
N PRO A 89 -6.55 18.12 0.49
CA PRO A 89 -7.96 18.28 0.12
C PRO A 89 -8.78 16.99 0.25
N LEU A 90 -10.08 17.14 0.49
CA LEU A 90 -11.01 16.01 0.51
C LEU A 90 -11.16 15.43 -0.91
N GLY A 91 -11.23 14.10 -0.99
CA GLY A 91 -11.39 13.36 -2.25
C GLY A 91 -10.09 12.76 -2.79
N MET A 92 -10.22 12.09 -3.94
CA MET A 92 -9.10 11.48 -4.65
C MET A 92 -8.34 12.52 -5.46
N THR A 93 -7.03 12.57 -5.23
CA THR A 93 -6.08 13.34 -6.04
C THR A 93 -5.62 12.52 -7.25
N ARG A 94 -5.10 13.20 -8.27
CA ARG A 94 -4.52 12.51 -9.45
C ARG A 94 -3.39 11.54 -9.08
N ARG A 95 -2.59 11.90 -8.07
CA ARG A 95 -1.53 11.05 -7.53
C ARG A 95 -2.10 9.76 -6.93
N GLU A 96 -3.20 9.82 -6.19
CA GLU A 96 -3.83 8.62 -5.61
C GLU A 96 -4.44 7.72 -6.68
N ILE A 97 -5.01 8.30 -7.74
CA ILE A 97 -5.51 7.53 -8.89
C ILE A 97 -4.36 6.78 -9.58
N GLU A 98 -3.24 7.46 -9.82
CA GLU A 98 -2.04 6.83 -10.37
C GLU A 98 -1.51 5.71 -9.46
N LEU A 99 -1.38 5.98 -8.16
CA LEU A 99 -0.89 5.00 -7.19
C LEU A 99 -1.83 3.80 -7.04
N SER A 100 -3.14 4.01 -7.14
CA SER A 100 -4.12 2.92 -7.16
C SER A 100 -3.93 2.02 -8.37
N LYS A 101 -3.64 2.60 -9.54
CA LYS A 101 -3.31 1.84 -10.76
C LYS A 101 -2.02 1.05 -10.59
N VAL A 102 -0.95 1.69 -10.09
CA VAL A 102 0.36 1.03 -9.86
C VAL A 102 0.23 -0.11 -8.86
N LEU A 103 -0.54 0.09 -7.78
CA LEU A 103 -0.83 -0.94 -6.79
C LEU A 103 -1.56 -2.14 -7.42
N ARG A 104 -2.59 -1.87 -8.23
CA ARG A 104 -3.33 -2.90 -8.96
C ARG A 104 -2.40 -3.71 -9.87
N GLU A 105 -1.62 -3.03 -10.70
CA GLU A 105 -0.69 -3.70 -11.62
C GLU A 105 0.36 -4.54 -10.87
N ALA A 106 0.85 -4.07 -9.71
CA ALA A 106 1.77 -4.86 -8.89
C ALA A 106 1.11 -6.16 -8.36
N VAL A 107 -0.11 -6.05 -7.82
CA VAL A 107 -0.83 -7.20 -7.26
C VAL A 107 -1.28 -8.20 -8.34
N GLU A 108 -1.71 -7.72 -9.51
CA GLU A 108 -2.14 -8.57 -10.64
C GLU A 108 -1.02 -9.51 -11.12
N THR A 109 0.25 -9.21 -10.83
CA THR A 109 1.38 -10.09 -11.21
C THR A 109 1.60 -11.28 -10.28
N VAL A 110 1.06 -11.25 -9.05
CA VAL A 110 1.30 -12.29 -8.04
C VAL A 110 0.06 -13.09 -7.69
N VAL A 111 -1.14 -12.53 -7.84
CA VAL A 111 -2.39 -13.24 -7.53
C VAL A 111 -2.75 -14.21 -8.66
N PHE A 112 -3.17 -15.44 -8.32
CA PHE A 112 -3.69 -16.39 -9.31
C PHE A 112 -5.14 -16.04 -9.69
N LEU A 113 -5.28 -15.05 -10.57
CA LEU A 113 -6.58 -14.47 -10.95
C LEU A 113 -7.50 -15.48 -11.64
N GLU A 114 -6.94 -16.44 -12.36
CA GLU A 114 -7.65 -17.46 -13.11
C GLU A 114 -8.39 -18.46 -12.22
N GLU A 115 -8.02 -18.56 -10.93
CA GLU A 115 -8.74 -19.39 -9.95
C GLU A 115 -10.10 -18.80 -9.54
N PHE A 116 -10.33 -17.52 -9.86
CA PHE A 116 -11.50 -16.76 -9.42
C PHE A 116 -12.26 -16.11 -10.58
N PRO A 117 -12.71 -16.89 -11.59
CA PRO A 117 -13.43 -16.33 -12.73
C PRO A 117 -14.71 -15.65 -12.25
N ARG A 118 -15.03 -14.48 -12.82
CA ARG A 118 -16.25 -13.71 -12.53
C ARG A 118 -16.35 -13.15 -11.11
N MET A 119 -15.25 -13.21 -10.36
CA MET A 119 -15.15 -12.65 -9.01
C MET A 119 -14.40 -11.32 -9.01
N MET A 120 -14.57 -10.56 -7.94
CA MET A 120 -13.88 -9.32 -7.64
C MET A 120 -13.14 -9.45 -6.31
N ILE A 121 -11.92 -8.93 -6.27
CA ILE A 121 -11.14 -8.77 -5.04
C ILE A 121 -10.88 -7.28 -4.89
N ASP A 122 -11.42 -6.68 -3.83
CA ASP A 122 -11.24 -5.27 -3.51
C ASP A 122 -10.12 -5.11 -2.49
N ILE A 123 -9.19 -4.21 -2.78
CA ILE A 123 -8.02 -3.92 -1.96
C ILE A 123 -8.03 -2.43 -1.61
N PHE A 124 -8.12 -2.13 -0.33
CA PHE A 124 -8.13 -0.77 0.19
C PHE A 124 -6.84 -0.52 0.95
N VAL A 125 -6.11 0.54 0.59
CA VAL A 125 -4.91 0.99 1.27
C VAL A 125 -5.13 2.41 1.77
N GLU A 126 -5.08 2.58 3.08
CA GLU A 126 -5.31 3.86 3.75
C GLU A 126 -4.03 4.30 4.47
N VAL A 127 -3.45 5.42 4.02
CA VAL A 127 -2.28 6.03 4.66
C VAL A 127 -2.75 6.98 5.76
N ILE A 128 -2.41 6.62 7.00
CA ILE A 128 -2.78 7.38 8.21
C ILE A 128 -1.68 8.37 8.59
N GLN A 129 -0.41 8.04 8.33
CA GLN A 129 0.72 8.93 8.55
C GLN A 129 1.73 8.75 7.41
N ALA A 130 2.20 9.84 6.82
CA ALA A 130 3.09 9.84 5.66
C ALA A 130 4.44 10.49 6.01
N ASP A 131 5.49 9.68 5.99
CA ASP A 131 6.88 10.08 6.22
C ASP A 131 7.77 9.53 5.08
N GLY A 132 7.27 9.59 3.84
CA GLY A 132 7.97 9.07 2.67
C GLY A 132 7.90 7.54 2.49
N GLY A 133 8.03 7.11 1.23
CA GLY A 133 7.92 5.69 0.86
C GLY A 133 6.50 5.11 1.00
N THR A 134 5.46 5.95 1.07
CA THR A 134 4.07 5.51 1.32
C THR A 134 3.56 4.52 0.27
N ARG A 135 3.93 4.69 -1.00
CA ARG A 135 3.55 3.76 -2.07
C ARG A 135 4.12 2.36 -1.86
N THR A 136 5.37 2.24 -1.43
CA THR A 136 6.05 0.94 -1.29
C THR A 136 5.60 0.24 -0.02
N ALA A 137 5.44 1.00 1.07
CA ALA A 137 4.81 0.50 2.28
C ALA A 137 3.35 0.07 2.01
N GLY A 138 2.61 0.80 1.16
CA GLY A 138 1.24 0.48 0.77
C GLY A 138 1.13 -0.81 -0.05
N ILE A 139 2.04 -1.03 -1.01
CA ILE A 139 2.12 -2.30 -1.77
C ILE A 139 2.42 -3.47 -0.83
N THR A 140 3.37 -3.29 0.09
CA THR A 140 3.72 -4.33 1.07
C THR A 140 2.54 -4.64 1.98
N ALA A 141 1.82 -3.63 2.46
CA ALA A 141 0.62 -3.81 3.28
C ALA A 141 -0.50 -4.54 2.53
N ALA A 142 -0.74 -4.20 1.26
CA ALA A 142 -1.71 -4.90 0.43
C ALA A 142 -1.37 -6.38 0.22
N SER A 143 -0.09 -6.69 -0.02
CA SER A 143 0.36 -8.08 -0.15
C SER A 143 0.14 -8.89 1.12
N LEU A 144 0.43 -8.31 2.28
CA LEU A 144 0.18 -8.94 3.58
C LEU A 144 -1.32 -9.16 3.83
N ALA A 145 -2.16 -8.17 3.49
CA ALA A 145 -3.60 -8.28 3.66
C ALA A 145 -4.22 -9.35 2.73
N LEU A 146 -3.68 -9.53 1.51
CA LEU A 146 -4.08 -10.60 0.61
C LEU A 146 -3.71 -11.98 1.14
N ALA A 147 -2.52 -12.10 1.73
CA ALA A 147 -2.09 -13.34 2.37
C ALA A 147 -2.96 -13.68 3.59
N ASP A 148 -3.29 -12.68 4.42
CA ASP A 148 -4.20 -12.82 5.55
C ASP A 148 -5.61 -13.24 5.11
N ALA A 149 -6.09 -12.72 3.97
CA ALA A 149 -7.37 -13.12 3.36
C ALA A 149 -7.36 -14.54 2.78
N GLY A 150 -6.21 -15.21 2.76
CA GLY A 150 -6.07 -16.54 2.17
C GLY A 150 -6.19 -16.55 0.65
N VAL A 151 -5.97 -15.42 -0.03
CA VAL A 151 -5.96 -15.34 -1.49
C VAL A 151 -4.69 -16.03 -2.01
N PRO A 152 -4.80 -17.05 -2.88
CA PRO A 152 -3.66 -17.71 -3.52
C PRO A 152 -2.80 -16.73 -4.31
N MET A 153 -1.50 -16.70 -3.99
CA MET A 153 -0.49 -15.87 -4.62
C MET A 153 0.78 -16.67 -4.88
N ALA A 154 1.52 -16.28 -5.92
CA ALA A 154 2.82 -16.84 -6.24
C ALA A 154 3.89 -16.53 -5.18
N ASP A 155 3.90 -15.30 -4.65
CA ASP A 155 4.80 -14.84 -3.60
C ASP A 155 4.25 -13.56 -2.93
N LEU A 156 4.86 -13.16 -1.81
CA LEU A 156 4.65 -11.87 -1.19
C LEU A 156 5.40 -10.76 -1.94
N ILE A 157 4.85 -9.54 -1.92
CA ILE A 157 5.48 -8.36 -2.50
C ILE A 157 6.11 -7.54 -1.36
N ALA A 158 7.45 -7.47 -1.36
CA ALA A 158 8.22 -6.56 -0.52
C ALA A 158 8.75 -5.39 -1.36
N ALA A 159 8.50 -4.15 -0.92
CA ALA A 159 8.90 -2.96 -1.67
C ALA A 159 9.60 -1.91 -0.79
N VAL A 160 10.70 -1.37 -1.31
CA VAL A 160 11.48 -0.28 -0.70
C VAL A 160 11.74 0.83 -1.72
N ALA A 161 11.88 2.06 -1.24
CA ALA A 161 12.33 3.19 -2.05
C ALA A 161 13.80 3.48 -1.76
N VAL A 162 14.58 3.67 -2.82
CA VAL A 162 16.00 4.06 -2.77
C VAL A 162 16.18 5.40 -3.47
N GLY A 163 17.15 6.20 -3.01
CA GLY A 163 17.47 7.52 -3.54
C GLY A 163 18.43 8.28 -2.65
#